data_AF-A0A8T4NWB9-F1
#
_entry.id   AF-A0A8T4NWB9-F1
#
_cell.length_a   1.000
_cell.length_b   1.000
_cell.length_c   1.000
_cell.angle_alpha   90.00
_cell.angle_beta   90.00
_cell.angle_gamma   90.00
#
_symmetry.space_group_name_H-M   'P 1'
#
loop_
_entity.id
_entity.type
_entity.pdbx_description
1 polymer ?
#
loop_
_entity_poly.entity_id
_entity_poly.type
_entity_poly.pdbx_seq_one_letter_code
_entity_poly.pdbx_strand_id
1 'polypeptide(L)'
;MAPIIETSEETLRTLNPQIYTRRFDLESKSDTKLFNKSDFVYVPSINLYVAKERKLLGKNWFESHQELQKNSERMLIIPEFVEFLKYAKTNHPEIYNEITEVRNPWRAEWLDADFKTKGKDLEVRYNHLFDNEGNIVKYDSEILDKETLMKNKTPGISLESWLQNPTKQGLPNKDTKSEDLFYWFPLSDNNSVARFDAYSVGTDLDCGRSPSGRGSGGGVRAVKARVSSARETIQYF
;
A
#
# COMPACT_ATOMS: atom_id res chain seq x y z
N MET A 1 2.18 -32.13 29.50
CA MET A 1 3.11 -32.71 28.50
C MET A 1 2.35 -32.80 27.19
N ALA A 2 2.83 -32.17 26.12
CA ALA A 2 2.20 -32.26 24.81
C ALA A 2 2.61 -33.58 24.13
N PRO A 3 1.69 -34.27 23.43
CA PRO A 3 2.01 -35.51 22.75
C PRO A 3 2.94 -35.25 21.56
N ILE A 4 4.01 -36.05 21.48
CA ILE A 4 4.87 -36.14 20.30
C ILE A 4 4.16 -37.08 19.33
N ILE A 5 3.81 -36.57 18.15
CA ILE A 5 3.26 -37.37 17.07
C ILE A 5 4.43 -37.81 16.20
N GLU A 6 4.77 -39.09 16.24
CA GLU A 6 5.73 -39.69 15.31
C GLU A 6 5.00 -40.01 13.99
N THR A 7 5.30 -39.24 12.95
CA THR A 7 4.81 -39.50 11.59
C THR A 7 5.80 -40.37 10.82
N SER A 8 5.32 -41.44 10.19
CA SER A 8 6.15 -42.35 9.39
C SER A 8 6.62 -41.72 8.07
N GLU A 9 7.81 -42.12 7.58
CA GLU A 9 8.33 -41.69 6.26
C GLU A 9 7.37 -41.97 5.10
N GLU A 10 6.59 -43.04 5.19
CA GLU A 10 5.63 -43.44 4.16
C GLU A 10 4.47 -42.43 4.06
N THR A 11 4.08 -41.83 5.19
CA THR A 11 3.09 -40.74 5.24
C THR A 11 3.63 -39.44 4.64
N LEU A 12 4.95 -39.19 4.76
CA LEU A 12 5.60 -38.04 4.14
C LEU A 12 5.70 -38.17 2.61
N ARG A 13 5.72 -39.41 2.07
CA ARG A 13 5.81 -39.67 0.62
C ARG A 13 4.48 -39.62 -0.12
N THR A 14 3.35 -39.79 0.57
CA THR A 14 2.01 -39.62 -0.02
C THR A 14 1.56 -38.15 -0.06
N LEU A 15 2.23 -37.26 0.68
CA LEU A 15 2.10 -35.83 0.49
C LEU A 15 2.74 -35.44 -0.84
N ASN A 16 1.90 -35.12 -1.82
CA ASN A 16 2.30 -34.76 -3.18
C ASN A 16 3.43 -33.70 -3.15
N PRO A 17 4.65 -34.03 -3.63
CA PRO A 17 5.80 -33.10 -3.60
C PRO A 17 5.57 -31.84 -4.45
N GLN A 18 4.53 -31.79 -5.29
CA GLN A 18 4.16 -30.58 -6.01
C GLN A 18 3.51 -29.49 -5.13
N ILE A 19 3.13 -29.79 -3.88
CA ILE A 19 2.43 -28.83 -3.02
C ILE A 19 3.40 -28.01 -2.14
N TYR A 20 4.64 -28.45 -1.93
CA TYR A 20 5.53 -27.80 -0.94
C TYR A 20 6.88 -27.27 -1.44
N THR A 21 7.17 -27.35 -2.73
CA THR A 21 8.32 -26.63 -3.31
C THR A 21 7.98 -26.02 -4.67
N ARG A 22 6.97 -25.13 -4.70
CA ARG A 22 6.99 -24.05 -5.68
C ARG A 22 7.86 -22.93 -5.11
N ARG A 23 9.16 -23.22 -4.94
CA ARG A 23 10.16 -22.15 -5.01
C ARG A 23 9.90 -21.48 -6.35
N PHE A 24 9.65 -20.18 -6.29
CA PHE A 24 9.51 -19.31 -7.44
C PHE A 24 10.84 -19.31 -8.20
N ASP A 25 11.12 -20.38 -8.95
CA ASP A 25 12.07 -20.36 -10.05
C ASP A 25 11.36 -19.72 -11.25
N LEU A 26 10.86 -18.51 -11.03
CA LEU A 26 10.65 -17.51 -12.06
C LEU A 26 11.99 -16.77 -12.19
N GLU A 27 13.03 -17.51 -12.58
CA GLU A 27 14.13 -16.96 -13.36
C GLU A 27 13.58 -16.64 -14.75
N SER A 28 12.55 -15.78 -14.82
CA SER A 28 12.38 -15.00 -16.02
C SER A 28 13.65 -14.15 -16.10
N LYS A 29 14.37 -14.26 -17.21
CA LYS A 29 15.35 -13.26 -17.66
C LYS A 29 14.61 -11.93 -17.89
N SER A 30 13.99 -11.39 -16.84
CA SER A 30 13.58 -10.01 -16.82
C SER A 30 14.88 -9.24 -16.88
N ASP A 31 15.08 -8.50 -17.96
CA ASP A 31 16.04 -7.42 -18.00
C ASP A 31 15.79 -6.60 -16.74
N THR A 32 16.60 -6.81 -15.70
CA THR A 32 16.50 -6.06 -14.45
C THR A 32 16.87 -4.65 -14.80
N LYS A 33 15.84 -3.88 -15.18
CA LYS A 33 15.92 -2.46 -15.49
C LYS A 33 16.63 -1.83 -14.32
N LEU A 34 17.85 -1.33 -14.59
CA LEU A 34 18.79 -0.90 -13.57
C LEU A 34 18.05 -0.02 -12.56
N PHE A 35 18.02 -0.44 -11.29
CA PHE A 35 17.32 0.28 -10.24
C PHE A 35 18.01 1.63 -10.04
N ASN A 36 17.42 2.68 -10.61
CA ASN A 36 17.94 4.02 -10.48
C ASN A 36 17.59 4.58 -9.10
N LYS A 37 18.55 4.49 -8.17
CA LYS A 37 18.39 5.00 -6.80
C LYS A 37 18.10 6.50 -6.75
N SER A 38 18.43 7.29 -7.79
CA SER A 38 18.17 8.73 -7.78
C SER A 38 16.67 9.08 -7.79
N ASP A 39 15.83 8.18 -8.28
CA ASP A 39 14.40 8.44 -8.50
C ASP A 39 13.54 8.03 -7.29
N PHE A 40 14.20 7.51 -6.25
CA PHE A 40 13.59 7.03 -5.02
C PHE A 40 14.18 7.73 -3.80
N VAL A 41 13.40 7.79 -2.73
CA VAL A 41 13.86 8.18 -1.39
C VAL A 41 13.76 6.97 -0.48
N TYR A 42 14.80 6.72 0.31
CA TYR A 42 14.77 5.68 1.33
C TYR A 42 14.08 6.24 2.58
N VAL A 43 13.07 5.52 3.09
CA VAL A 43 12.31 5.89 4.29
C VAL A 43 12.69 4.90 5.40
N PRO A 44 13.54 5.29 6.37
CA PRO A 44 14.07 4.36 7.36
C PRO A 44 13.00 3.70 8.23
N SER A 45 11.94 4.42 8.63
CA SER A 45 10.91 3.91 9.55
C SER A 45 10.12 2.72 8.99
N ILE A 46 10.01 2.62 7.66
CA ILE A 46 9.32 1.53 6.96
C ILE A 46 10.26 0.64 6.16
N ASN A 47 11.57 0.96 6.12
CA ASN A 47 12.60 0.25 5.38
C ASN A 47 12.27 0.05 3.87
N LEU A 48 11.69 1.08 3.24
CA LEU A 48 11.31 1.06 1.82
C LEU A 48 11.98 2.17 1.03
N TYR A 49 12.18 1.92 -0.26
CA TYR A 49 12.43 2.96 -1.25
C TYR A 49 11.09 3.39 -1.86
N VAL A 50 10.74 4.67 -1.74
CA VAL A 50 9.51 5.25 -2.29
C VAL A 50 9.87 6.16 -3.46
N ALA A 51 9.19 6.03 -4.59
CA ALA A 51 9.42 6.86 -5.77
C ALA A 51 9.15 8.34 -5.43
N LYS A 52 10.01 9.25 -5.90
CA LYS A 52 9.85 10.68 -5.70
C LYS A 52 8.62 11.22 -6.43
N GLU A 53 8.40 10.73 -7.63
CA GLU A 53 7.30 11.12 -8.51
C GLU A 53 6.24 10.03 -8.64
N ARG A 54 5.00 10.46 -8.85
CA ARG A 54 3.91 9.56 -9.25
C ARG A 54 4.13 9.11 -10.68
N LYS A 55 3.76 7.87 -10.95
CA LYS A 55 3.72 7.30 -12.31
C LYS A 55 2.38 6.62 -12.56
N LEU A 56 2.25 6.02 -13.74
CA LEU A 56 1.02 5.32 -14.16
C LEU A 56 -0.20 6.26 -14.17
N LEU A 57 0.01 7.52 -14.58
CA LEU A 57 -1.05 8.52 -14.65
C LEU A 57 -2.21 8.05 -15.54
N GLY A 58 -3.44 8.27 -15.10
CA GLY A 58 -4.65 7.88 -15.84
C GLY A 58 -5.07 6.43 -15.68
N LYS A 59 -4.26 5.58 -15.04
CA LYS A 59 -4.62 4.19 -14.75
C LYS A 59 -5.53 4.08 -13.54
N ASN A 60 -6.38 3.07 -13.54
CA ASN A 60 -7.20 2.74 -12.38
C ASN A 60 -6.39 1.93 -11.34
N TRP A 61 -7.02 1.55 -10.23
CA TRP A 61 -6.35 0.86 -9.13
C TRP A 61 -5.81 -0.51 -9.55
N PHE A 62 -6.60 -1.31 -10.27
CA PHE A 62 -6.21 -2.64 -10.77
C PHE A 62 -5.06 -2.57 -11.78
N GLU A 63 -5.18 -1.71 -12.79
CA GLU A 63 -4.17 -1.53 -13.84
C GLU A 63 -2.84 -1.06 -13.26
N SER A 64 -2.91 -0.23 -12.20
CA SER A 64 -1.72 0.28 -11.52
C SER A 64 -1.00 -0.84 -10.76
N HIS A 65 -1.73 -1.72 -10.06
CA HIS A 65 -1.14 -2.89 -9.41
C HIS A 65 -0.44 -3.81 -10.42
N GLN A 66 -1.13 -4.17 -11.51
CA GLN A 66 -0.57 -5.06 -12.52
C GLN A 66 0.71 -4.48 -13.15
N GLU A 67 0.76 -3.18 -13.45
CA GLU A 67 1.97 -2.58 -14.02
C GLU A 67 3.13 -2.45 -13.03
N LEU A 68 2.86 -2.17 -11.77
CA LEU A 68 3.89 -2.14 -10.74
C LEU A 68 4.53 -3.53 -10.56
N GLN A 69 3.73 -4.59 -10.59
CA GLN A 69 4.21 -5.96 -10.40
C GLN A 69 5.17 -6.41 -11.51
N LYS A 70 4.99 -5.95 -12.75
CA LYS A 70 5.96 -6.22 -13.85
C LYS A 70 7.37 -5.72 -13.56
N ASN A 71 7.50 -4.74 -12.65
CA ASN A 71 8.77 -4.14 -12.25
C ASN A 71 9.19 -4.52 -10.82
N SER A 72 8.55 -5.54 -10.23
CA SER A 72 8.71 -5.94 -8.83
C SER A 72 8.48 -4.77 -7.85
N GLU A 73 7.47 -3.96 -8.14
CA GLU A 73 7.03 -2.83 -7.31
C GLU A 73 5.61 -3.07 -6.79
N ARG A 74 5.20 -2.25 -5.82
CA ARG A 74 3.81 -2.16 -5.35
C ARG A 74 3.45 -0.74 -4.96
N MET A 75 2.19 -0.49 -4.62
CA MET A 75 1.77 0.79 -4.04
C MET A 75 2.05 0.79 -2.53
N LEU A 76 2.03 1.98 -1.93
CA LEU A 76 2.04 2.14 -0.48
C LEU A 76 0.71 1.64 0.11
N ILE A 77 0.79 0.89 1.20
CA ILE A 77 -0.37 0.69 2.09
C ILE A 77 -0.55 1.94 2.96
N ILE A 78 -1.73 2.17 3.53
CA ILE A 78 -2.02 3.40 4.29
C ILE A 78 -1.04 3.64 5.45
N PRO A 79 -0.66 2.66 6.29
CA PRO A 79 0.36 2.88 7.34
C PRO A 79 1.70 3.37 6.79
N GLU A 80 2.15 2.80 5.68
CA GLU A 80 3.41 3.18 5.04
C GLU A 80 3.32 4.58 4.43
N PHE A 81 2.15 4.93 3.87
CA PHE A 81 1.90 6.27 3.35
C PHE A 81 1.96 7.32 4.45
N VAL A 82 1.38 7.05 5.62
CA VAL A 82 1.48 7.95 6.79
C VAL A 82 2.93 8.16 7.21
N GLU A 83 3.71 7.08 7.32
CA GLU A 83 5.14 7.18 7.66
C GLU A 83 5.95 7.91 6.58
N PHE A 84 5.62 7.68 5.31
CA PHE A 84 6.23 8.39 4.20
C PHE A 84 5.92 9.89 4.25
N LEU A 85 4.68 10.29 4.52
CA LEU A 85 4.31 11.70 4.67
C LEU A 85 5.07 12.38 5.81
N LYS A 86 5.17 11.74 6.98
CA LYS A 86 5.98 12.26 8.11
C LYS A 86 7.44 12.47 7.71
N TYR A 87 8.02 11.48 7.04
CA TYR A 87 9.41 11.53 6.60
C TYR A 87 9.62 12.62 5.55
N ALA A 88 8.77 12.68 4.53
CA ALA A 88 8.84 13.66 3.46
C ALA A 88 8.65 15.09 4.00
N LYS A 89 7.72 15.30 4.92
CA LYS A 89 7.51 16.61 5.55
C LYS A 89 8.80 17.21 6.13
N THR A 90 9.65 16.37 6.72
CA THR A 90 10.89 16.82 7.38
C THR A 90 12.09 16.84 6.43
N ASN A 91 12.21 15.83 5.56
CA ASN A 91 13.45 15.58 4.79
C ASN A 91 13.33 15.91 3.30
N HIS A 92 12.10 15.94 2.78
CA HIS A 92 11.78 16.16 1.36
C HIS A 92 10.53 17.03 1.21
N PRO A 93 10.56 18.29 1.70
CA PRO A 93 9.39 19.16 1.69
C PRO A 93 8.83 19.38 0.28
N GLU A 94 9.65 19.27 -0.76
CA GLU A 94 9.23 19.29 -2.16
C GLU A 94 8.28 18.15 -2.53
N ILE A 95 8.53 16.94 -2.02
CA ILE A 95 7.69 15.76 -2.23
C ILE A 95 6.41 15.88 -1.42
N TYR A 96 6.54 16.29 -0.15
CA TYR A 96 5.39 16.51 0.74
C TYR A 96 4.42 17.53 0.12
N ASN A 97 4.92 18.68 -0.32
CA ASN A 97 4.10 19.71 -0.97
C ASN A 97 3.51 19.21 -2.31
N GLU A 98 4.23 18.41 -3.09
CA GLU A 98 3.64 17.83 -4.30
C GLU A 98 2.42 16.95 -3.98
N ILE A 99 2.44 16.23 -2.86
CA ILE A 99 1.33 15.40 -2.38
C ILE A 99 0.20 16.24 -1.79
N THR A 100 0.49 17.19 -0.91
CA THR A 100 -0.50 17.81 -0.01
C THR A 100 -0.88 19.25 -0.35
N GLU A 101 -0.22 19.91 -1.31
CA GLU A 101 -0.52 21.32 -1.60
C GLU A 101 -1.84 21.49 -2.38
N VAL A 102 -2.74 22.32 -1.87
CA VAL A 102 -3.98 22.72 -2.55
C VAL A 102 -3.64 23.60 -3.77
N ARG A 103 -3.63 23.02 -4.97
CA ARG A 103 -3.39 23.73 -6.24
C ARG A 103 -3.90 22.98 -7.47
N ASN A 104 -3.95 23.68 -8.60
CA ASN A 104 -4.29 23.14 -9.93
C ASN A 104 -2.98 22.84 -10.72
N PRO A 105 -2.85 21.74 -11.51
CA PRO A 105 -3.78 20.63 -11.72
C PRO A 105 -4.02 19.79 -10.47
N TRP A 106 -5.19 19.14 -10.42
CA TRP A 106 -5.46 18.14 -9.39
C TRP A 106 -4.42 17.02 -9.41
N ARG A 107 -4.16 16.39 -8.26
CA ARG A 107 -3.18 15.34 -8.08
C ARG A 107 -3.75 14.30 -7.13
N ALA A 108 -3.76 13.05 -7.55
CA ALA A 108 -4.21 11.96 -6.70
C ALA A 108 -3.21 10.80 -6.75
N GLU A 109 -3.15 10.03 -5.68
CA GLU A 109 -2.44 8.77 -5.64
C GLU A 109 -3.29 7.64 -5.03
N TRP A 110 -3.35 6.52 -5.74
CA TRP A 110 -3.95 5.30 -5.22
C TRP A 110 -3.09 4.72 -4.10
N LEU A 111 -3.76 4.22 -3.06
CA LEU A 111 -3.14 3.47 -1.98
C LEU A 111 -3.58 2.00 -2.09
N ASP A 112 -2.73 1.08 -1.66
CA ASP A 112 -3.03 -0.35 -1.59
C ASP A 112 -3.89 -0.62 -0.34
N ALA A 113 -5.18 -0.31 -0.45
CA ALA A 113 -6.20 -0.61 0.55
C ALA A 113 -7.56 -0.83 -0.12
N ASP A 114 -8.05 -2.07 -0.06
CA ASP A 114 -9.39 -2.49 -0.53
C ASP A 114 -10.26 -2.85 0.67
N PHE A 115 -11.47 -2.32 0.73
CA PHE A 115 -12.37 -2.50 1.86
C PHE A 115 -13.46 -3.53 1.54
N LYS A 116 -13.55 -4.57 2.38
CA LYS A 116 -14.46 -5.71 2.17
C LYS A 116 -15.20 -6.07 3.44
N THR A 117 -16.45 -6.50 3.31
CA THR A 117 -17.24 -7.02 4.42
C THR A 117 -16.97 -8.51 4.61
N LYS A 118 -16.66 -8.92 5.84
CA LYS A 118 -16.56 -10.32 6.25
C LYS A 118 -17.56 -10.58 7.38
N GLY A 119 -18.75 -11.03 7.01
CA GLY A 119 -19.87 -11.13 7.95
C GLY A 119 -20.35 -9.74 8.37
N LYS A 120 -20.22 -9.41 9.66
CA LYS A 120 -20.59 -8.09 10.20
C LYS A 120 -19.41 -7.12 10.29
N ASP A 121 -18.19 -7.62 10.11
CA ASP A 121 -16.98 -6.82 10.25
C ASP A 121 -16.54 -6.27 8.89
N LEU A 122 -16.04 -5.03 8.89
CA LEU A 122 -15.34 -4.45 7.76
C LEU A 122 -13.85 -4.78 7.90
N GLU A 123 -13.24 -5.35 6.87
CA GLU A 123 -11.79 -5.59 6.79
C GLU A 123 -11.16 -4.67 5.74
N VAL A 124 -9.90 -4.34 5.96
CA VAL A 124 -9.02 -3.76 4.94
C VAL A 124 -8.11 -4.86 4.43
N ARG A 125 -7.95 -4.93 3.11
CA ARG A 125 -7.05 -5.81 2.40
C ARG A 125 -5.93 -4.99 1.77
N TYR A 126 -4.72 -5.51 1.78
CA TYR A 126 -3.54 -4.83 1.26
C TYR A 126 -2.50 -5.85 0.80
N ASN A 127 -1.38 -5.38 0.25
CA ASN A 127 -0.35 -6.20 -0.39
C ASN A 127 -0.91 -7.06 -1.53
N HIS A 128 -1.80 -6.47 -2.35
CA HIS A 128 -2.48 -7.21 -3.41
C HIS A 128 -1.50 -7.68 -4.50
N LEU A 129 -1.53 -8.99 -4.78
CA LEU A 129 -0.88 -9.62 -5.91
C LEU A 129 -1.92 -10.03 -6.95
N PHE A 130 -1.63 -9.75 -8.22
CA PHE A 130 -2.50 -10.07 -9.35
C PHE A 130 -1.82 -11.11 -10.24
N ASP A 131 -2.62 -11.99 -10.85
CA ASP A 131 -2.15 -12.82 -11.97
C ASP A 131 -2.12 -12.03 -13.28
N ASN A 132 -1.73 -12.70 -14.36
CA ASN A 132 -1.63 -12.09 -15.69
C ASN A 132 -3.01 -11.76 -16.28
N GLU A 133 -4.05 -12.42 -15.79
CA GLU A 133 -5.45 -12.24 -16.16
C GLU A 133 -6.12 -11.10 -15.37
N GLY A 134 -5.44 -10.57 -14.34
CA GLY A 134 -5.94 -9.48 -13.49
C GLY A 134 -6.82 -9.92 -12.33
N ASN A 135 -6.78 -11.20 -11.96
CA ASN A 135 -7.42 -11.69 -10.74
C ASN A 135 -6.48 -11.51 -9.56
N ILE A 136 -7.06 -11.22 -8.40
CA ILE A 136 -6.31 -11.16 -7.13
C ILE A 136 -5.95 -12.59 -6.71
N VAL A 137 -4.65 -12.88 -6.60
CA VAL A 137 -4.14 -14.19 -6.17
C VAL A 137 -3.69 -14.21 -4.71
N LYS A 138 -3.33 -13.06 -4.16
CA LYS A 138 -2.90 -12.93 -2.76
C LYS A 138 -3.18 -11.53 -2.24
N TYR A 139 -3.51 -11.46 -0.95
CA TYR A 139 -3.57 -10.24 -0.15
C TYR A 139 -3.42 -10.63 1.32
N ASP A 140 -3.03 -9.67 2.14
CA ASP A 140 -3.18 -9.73 3.59
C ASP A 140 -4.50 -9.06 3.98
N SER A 141 -5.12 -9.45 5.09
CA SER A 141 -6.33 -8.77 5.58
C SER A 141 -6.37 -8.62 7.10
N GLU A 142 -6.97 -7.52 7.54
CA GLU A 142 -7.20 -7.23 8.95
C GLU A 142 -8.59 -6.61 9.17
N ILE A 143 -9.26 -7.01 10.26
CA ILE A 143 -10.49 -6.35 10.71
C ILE A 143 -10.15 -4.90 11.06
N LEU A 144 -10.94 -3.97 10.53
CA LEU A 144 -10.79 -2.54 10.74
C LEU A 144 -10.80 -2.21 12.23
N ASP A 145 -9.86 -1.38 12.67
CA ASP A 145 -9.77 -0.98 14.08
C ASP A 145 -11.08 -0.28 14.49
N LYS A 146 -11.59 -0.65 15.67
CA LYS A 146 -12.82 -0.06 16.22
C LYS A 146 -12.67 1.43 16.49
N GLU A 147 -11.45 1.93 16.64
CA GLU A 147 -11.14 3.36 16.80
C GLU A 147 -11.00 4.12 15.49
N THR A 148 -11.20 3.46 14.34
CA THR A 148 -11.27 4.15 13.04
C THR A 148 -12.45 5.12 13.00
N LEU A 149 -12.23 6.31 12.44
CA LEU A 149 -13.28 7.29 12.23
C LEU A 149 -14.25 6.79 11.13
N MET A 150 -15.41 6.25 11.51
CA MET A 150 -16.41 5.71 10.57
C MET A 150 -17.47 6.75 10.15
N LYS A 151 -17.06 7.99 9.91
CA LYS A 151 -17.97 9.08 9.51
C LYS A 151 -17.23 10.10 8.64
N ASN A 152 -17.89 10.55 7.57
CA ASN A 152 -17.38 11.63 6.74
C ASN A 152 -17.17 12.91 7.57
N LYS A 153 -16.10 13.65 7.29
CA LYS A 153 -15.88 14.99 7.88
C LYS A 153 -15.65 16.03 6.79
N THR A 154 -16.45 17.09 6.87
CA THR A 154 -16.38 18.31 6.06
C THR A 154 -16.70 19.48 7.01
N PRO A 155 -15.78 20.44 7.25
CA PRO A 155 -14.64 20.81 6.42
C PRO A 155 -13.50 19.78 6.38
N GLY A 156 -13.38 18.88 7.36
CA GLY A 156 -12.34 17.85 7.31
C GLY A 156 -11.83 17.37 8.66
N ILE A 157 -10.72 16.63 8.62
CA ILE A 157 -9.83 16.28 9.72
C ILE A 157 -8.55 17.12 9.64
N SER A 158 -7.79 17.16 10.73
CA SER A 158 -6.44 17.71 10.74
C SER A 158 -5.46 16.67 10.20
N LEU A 159 -4.76 17.01 9.10
CA LEU A 159 -3.69 16.18 8.56
C LEU A 159 -2.64 15.89 9.64
N GLU A 160 -2.24 16.90 10.41
CA GLU A 160 -1.28 16.73 11.50
C GLU A 160 -1.79 15.81 12.61
N SER A 161 -3.03 15.99 13.04
CA SER A 161 -3.62 15.11 14.07
C SER A 161 -3.71 13.67 13.58
N TRP A 162 -4.04 13.45 12.31
CA TRP A 162 -4.10 12.11 11.72
C TRP A 162 -2.71 11.49 11.63
N LEU A 163 -1.71 12.21 11.10
CA LEU A 163 -0.35 11.69 11.01
C LEU A 163 0.22 11.36 12.40
N GLN A 164 -0.06 12.16 13.42
CA GLN A 164 0.45 11.93 14.78
C GLN A 164 -0.18 10.71 15.48
N ASN A 165 -1.45 10.41 15.21
CA ASN A 165 -2.18 9.35 15.92
C ASN A 165 -3.12 8.56 14.99
N PRO A 166 -2.60 7.87 13.96
CA PRO A 166 -3.41 7.01 13.11
C PRO A 166 -3.79 5.72 13.85
N THR A 167 -4.80 5.00 13.37
CA THR A 167 -5.03 3.61 13.79
C THR A 167 -3.89 2.70 13.31
N LYS A 168 -3.87 1.44 13.76
CA LYS A 168 -2.88 0.45 13.28
C LYS A 168 -2.87 0.26 11.77
N GLN A 169 -4.01 0.51 11.10
CA GLN A 169 -4.14 0.45 9.63
C GLN A 169 -3.86 1.80 8.96
N GLY A 170 -3.31 2.77 9.67
CA GLY A 170 -2.94 4.07 9.12
C GLY A 170 -4.11 5.03 8.91
N LEU A 171 -5.33 4.66 9.28
CA LEU A 171 -6.53 5.49 9.07
C LEU A 171 -6.73 6.52 10.20
N PRO A 172 -7.50 7.59 9.97
CA PRO A 172 -7.85 8.54 11.02
C PRO A 172 -8.60 7.88 12.18
N ASN A 173 -8.22 8.21 13.41
CA ASN A 173 -8.91 7.76 14.61
C ASN A 173 -10.15 8.62 14.91
N LYS A 174 -11.09 8.12 15.73
CA LYS A 174 -12.31 8.89 16.12
C LYS A 174 -12.00 10.25 16.72
N ASP A 175 -10.91 10.36 17.48
CA ASP A 175 -10.49 11.59 18.15
C ASP A 175 -9.60 12.49 17.26
N THR A 176 -9.42 12.16 15.98
CA THR A 176 -8.70 13.03 15.04
C THR A 176 -9.39 14.40 15.03
N LYS A 177 -8.61 15.45 15.31
CA LYS A 177 -9.10 16.84 15.35
C LYS A 177 -9.72 17.23 14.01
N SER A 178 -10.68 18.13 14.03
CA SER A 178 -11.30 18.66 12.81
C SER A 178 -10.45 19.79 12.22
N GLU A 179 -10.30 19.82 10.89
CA GLU A 179 -9.61 20.88 10.14
C GLU A 179 -10.10 20.86 8.67
N ASP A 180 -9.22 20.97 7.68
CA ASP A 180 -9.52 21.21 6.26
C ASP A 180 -9.19 20.04 5.30
N LEU A 181 -8.59 18.94 5.78
CA LEU A 181 -8.42 17.72 4.98
C LEU A 181 -9.75 16.96 4.93
N PHE A 182 -10.46 16.98 3.79
CA PHE A 182 -11.71 16.23 3.69
C PHE A 182 -11.46 14.75 3.91
N TYR A 183 -12.45 14.07 4.49
CA TYR A 183 -12.34 12.66 4.79
C TYR A 183 -13.61 11.91 4.45
N TRP A 184 -13.47 10.89 3.61
CA TRP A 184 -14.49 9.89 3.34
C TRP A 184 -14.03 8.55 3.92
N PHE A 185 -14.84 8.00 4.82
CA PHE A 185 -14.49 6.80 5.58
C PHE A 185 -14.60 5.52 4.73
N PRO A 186 -13.96 4.40 5.15
CA PRO A 186 -14.08 3.11 4.48
C PRO A 186 -15.54 2.64 4.33
N LEU A 187 -15.95 2.29 3.11
CA LEU A 187 -17.31 1.83 2.84
C LEU A 187 -17.44 0.31 2.91
N SER A 188 -18.62 -0.16 3.34
CA SER A 188 -18.99 -1.57 3.41
C SER A 188 -19.66 -2.07 2.12
N ASP A 189 -19.22 -1.57 0.96
CA ASP A 189 -19.82 -1.83 -0.37
C ASP A 189 -19.11 -2.93 -1.17
N ASN A 190 -18.03 -3.48 -0.62
CA ASN A 190 -17.14 -4.43 -1.27
C ASN A 190 -16.51 -3.93 -2.58
N ASN A 191 -16.47 -2.63 -2.82
CA ASN A 191 -15.99 -2.04 -4.06
C ASN A 191 -15.32 -0.67 -3.85
N SER A 192 -14.82 -0.42 -2.64
CA SER A 192 -14.16 0.82 -2.28
C SER A 192 -12.67 0.61 -2.01
N VAL A 193 -11.85 1.49 -2.56
CA VAL A 193 -10.41 1.58 -2.30
C VAL A 193 -10.03 2.96 -1.79
N ALA A 194 -8.86 3.06 -1.15
CA ALA A 194 -8.34 4.33 -0.66
C ALA A 194 -7.55 5.12 -1.71
N ARG A 195 -7.72 6.44 -1.68
CA ARG A 195 -6.96 7.40 -2.47
C ARG A 195 -6.68 8.64 -1.64
N PHE A 196 -5.51 9.22 -1.82
CA PHE A 196 -5.20 10.55 -1.31
C PHE A 196 -5.16 11.53 -2.47
N ASP A 197 -5.79 12.70 -2.35
CA ASP A 197 -5.76 13.70 -3.41
C ASP A 197 -5.68 15.15 -2.93
N ALA A 198 -5.21 16.01 -3.84
CA ALA A 198 -4.99 17.43 -3.66
C ALA A 198 -5.41 18.17 -4.94
N TYR A 199 -6.31 19.13 -4.81
CA TYR A 199 -6.89 19.88 -5.92
C TYR A 199 -7.09 21.34 -5.54
N SER A 200 -7.81 22.11 -6.37
CA SER A 200 -7.89 23.57 -6.22
C SER A 200 -8.69 24.05 -5.01
N VAL A 201 -9.51 23.19 -4.39
CA VAL A 201 -10.37 23.58 -3.25
C VAL A 201 -10.07 22.81 -1.96
N GLY A 202 -9.14 21.86 -1.99
CA GLY A 202 -8.73 21.14 -0.79
C GLY A 202 -7.83 19.95 -1.08
N THR A 203 -7.56 19.24 0.00
CA THR A 203 -6.96 17.90 0.00
C THR A 203 -7.91 16.94 0.65
N ASP A 204 -7.81 15.66 0.30
CA ASP A 204 -8.58 14.63 0.97
C ASP A 204 -7.96 13.24 1.02
N LEU A 205 -8.45 12.48 2.00
CA LEU A 205 -8.31 11.03 2.08
C LEU A 205 -9.70 10.42 1.81
N ASP A 206 -9.88 9.87 0.61
CA ASP A 206 -11.12 9.24 0.17
C ASP A 206 -10.99 7.71 0.20
N CYS A 207 -11.68 7.07 1.15
CA CYS A 207 -11.74 5.61 1.30
C CYS A 207 -13.00 4.99 0.67
N GLY A 208 -13.75 5.75 -0.14
CA GLY A 208 -14.97 5.34 -0.83
C GLY A 208 -14.84 5.38 -2.36
N ARG A 209 -13.62 5.40 -2.90
CA ARG A 209 -13.39 5.49 -4.35
C ARG A 209 -13.65 4.13 -5.01
N SER A 210 -14.31 4.17 -6.18
CA SER A 210 -14.38 3.00 -7.05
C SER A 210 -12.98 2.66 -7.61
N PRO A 211 -12.51 1.40 -7.51
CA PRO A 211 -11.21 0.97 -8.02
C PRO A 211 -11.12 0.98 -9.55
N SER A 212 -12.26 1.02 -10.24
CA SER A 212 -12.33 1.17 -11.70
C SER A 212 -12.20 2.62 -12.17
N GLY A 213 -12.28 3.58 -11.25
CA GLY A 213 -12.19 5.01 -11.53
C GLY A 213 -10.86 5.37 -12.19
N ARG A 214 -10.91 6.27 -13.17
CA ARG A 214 -9.74 6.79 -13.88
C ARG A 214 -9.71 8.31 -13.78
N GLY A 215 -8.52 8.87 -13.77
CA GLY A 215 -8.34 10.32 -13.76
C GLY A 215 -6.94 10.69 -14.26
N SER A 216 -6.84 11.66 -15.16
CA SER A 216 -5.58 12.06 -15.80
C SER A 216 -4.51 12.49 -14.79
N GLY A 217 -4.92 13.12 -13.69
CA GLY A 217 -4.04 13.48 -12.57
C GLY A 217 -3.90 12.43 -11.47
N GLY A 218 -4.51 11.25 -11.61
CA GLY A 218 -4.38 10.14 -10.65
C GLY A 218 -3.28 9.16 -11.09
N GLY A 219 -2.44 8.74 -10.15
CA GLY A 219 -1.36 7.78 -10.38
C GLY A 219 -0.96 7.06 -9.10
N VAL A 220 0.29 6.62 -9.02
CA VAL A 220 0.86 5.93 -7.84
C VAL A 220 2.33 6.25 -7.66
N ARG A 221 2.80 6.35 -6.41
CA ARG A 221 4.23 6.22 -6.12
C ARG A 221 4.57 4.76 -5.91
N ALA A 222 5.48 4.25 -6.73
CA ALA A 222 5.99 2.91 -6.56
C ALA A 222 6.82 2.80 -5.29
N VAL A 223 6.72 1.64 -4.64
CA VAL A 223 7.66 1.24 -3.60
C VAL A 223 8.41 -0.02 -3.98
N LYS A 224 9.66 -0.08 -3.52
CA LYS A 224 10.52 -1.25 -3.58
C LYS A 224 11.03 -1.58 -2.19
N ALA A 225 11.04 -2.87 -1.87
CA ALA A 225 11.74 -3.35 -0.69
C ALA A 225 13.23 -3.01 -0.81
N ARG A 226 13.86 -2.70 0.33
CA ARG A 226 15.32 -2.71 0.38
C ARG A 226 15.75 -4.13 0.05
N VAL A 227 16.46 -4.30 -1.07
CA VAL A 227 17.18 -5.55 -1.33
C VAL A 227 18.21 -5.64 -0.21
N SER A 228 17.93 -6.48 0.78
CA SER A 228 18.94 -6.91 1.73
C SER A 228 20.05 -7.48 0.86
N SER A 229 21.18 -6.77 0.75
CA SER A 229 22.37 -7.31 0.10
C SER A 229 22.66 -8.62 0.81
N ALA A 230 22.28 -9.72 0.19
CA ALA A 230 22.47 -11.03 0.75
C ALA A 230 23.98 -11.19 0.93
N ARG A 231 24.41 -11.19 2.19
CA ARG A 231 25.72 -11.58 2.70
C ARG A 231 26.86 -11.44 1.67
N GLU A 232 27.63 -10.35 1.78
CA GLU A 232 29.07 -10.45 1.51
C GLU A 232 29.60 -11.58 2.38
N THR A 233 29.62 -12.79 1.82
CA THR A 233 30.27 -13.93 2.43
C THR A 233 31.74 -13.66 2.21
N ILE A 234 32.35 -12.95 3.16
CA ILE A 234 33.80 -12.82 3.24
C ILE A 234 34.31 -14.24 3.49
N GLN A 235 34.67 -14.94 2.40
CA GLN A 235 35.49 -16.14 2.48
C GLN A 235 36.88 -15.67 2.90
N TYR A 236 37.19 -15.82 4.18
CA TYR A 236 38.57 -15.91 4.62
C TYR A 236 39.05 -17.34 4.32
N PHE A 237 40.00 -17.47 3.40
CA PHE A 237 40.94 -18.58 3.31
C PHE A 237 42.33 -18.04 3.01
#